data_AF-A0A9D1JN70-F1
#
_entry.id   AF-A0A9D1JN70-F1
#
_cell.length_a   1.000
_cell.length_b   1.000
_cell.length_c   1.000
_cell.angle_alpha   90.00
_cell.angle_beta   90.00
_cell.angle_gamma   90.00
#
_symmetry.space_group_name_H-M   'P 1'
#
loop_
_entity.id
_entity.type
_entity.pdbx_description
1 polymer ?
#
loop_
_entity_poly.entity_id
_entity_poly.type
_entity_poly.pdbx_seq_one_letter_code
_entity_poly.pdbx_strand_id
1 'polypeptide(L)'
;MFYVIKDEKLYEFGDNVNQAWDYPEDAKELTGVTLSEFYRNMDKYKVQDSKLVDVSQTEEYLARSVQEQKSVRKQEIQNKLTELDIKCIRAMREGGNDEDGTPFIDKYQAEIISLREEYNSL
;
A
#
# COMPACT_ATOMS: atom_id res chain seq x y z
N MET A 1 14.06 15.92 1.44
CA MET A 1 13.39 16.50 2.63
C MET A 1 13.45 15.50 3.77
N PHE A 2 14.13 15.86 4.85
CA PHE A 2 14.33 15.00 6.02
C PHE A 2 13.56 15.57 7.21
N TYR A 3 13.06 14.69 8.07
CA TYR A 3 12.43 15.08 9.33
C TYR A 3 13.30 14.61 10.49
N VAL A 4 13.57 15.51 11.44
CA VAL A 4 14.36 15.21 12.63
C VAL A 4 13.45 15.24 13.85
N ILE A 5 13.66 14.29 14.77
CA ILE A 5 12.94 14.22 16.04
C ILE A 5 13.89 14.58 17.16
N LYS A 6 13.46 15.55 17.97
CA LYS A 6 14.16 15.96 19.17
C LYS A 6 13.11 16.36 20.22
N ASP A 7 13.32 15.98 21.47
CA ASP A 7 12.46 16.37 22.59
C ASP A 7 10.95 16.09 22.34
N GLU A 8 10.65 14.92 21.75
CA GLU A 8 9.28 14.50 21.36
C GLU A 8 8.56 15.47 20.40
N LYS A 9 9.32 16.26 19.63
CA LYS A 9 8.82 17.20 18.62
C LYS A 9 9.40 16.90 17.24
N LEU A 10 8.64 17.26 16.20
CA LEU A 10 8.99 17.05 14.80
C LEU A 10 9.50 18.35 14.17
N TYR A 11 10.61 18.26 13.44
CA TYR A 11 11.23 19.40 12.77
C TYR A 11 11.43 19.12 11.28
N GLU A 12 11.18 20.12 10.44
CA GLU A 12 11.47 20.09 9.00
C GLU A 12 12.94 20.43 8.73
N PHE A 13 13.65 19.59 7.96
CA PHE A 13 15.06 19.80 7.62
C PHE A 13 15.35 19.64 6.12
N GLY A 14 16.12 20.59 5.56
CA GLY A 14 16.58 20.61 4.17
C GLY A 14 17.73 19.62 3.89
N ASP A 15 17.97 19.31 2.61
CA ASP A 15 18.72 18.13 2.10
C ASP A 15 20.21 17.96 2.53
N ASN A 16 20.80 18.82 3.36
CA ASN A 16 22.22 18.72 3.73
C ASN A 16 22.43 18.08 5.11
N VAL A 17 22.40 16.75 5.18
CA VAL A 17 22.74 16.01 6.41
C VAL A 17 24.22 15.60 6.37
N ASN A 18 25.09 16.32 7.08
CA ASN A 18 26.45 15.86 7.38
C ASN A 18 26.53 15.37 8.84
N GLN A 19 27.29 14.28 9.07
CA GLN A 19 27.33 13.48 10.31
C GLN A 19 27.81 14.18 11.60
N ALA A 20 28.10 15.47 11.53
CA ALA A 20 28.47 16.27 12.68
C ALA A 20 27.51 17.47 12.72
N TRP A 21 27.12 17.87 13.93
CA TRP A 21 26.78 19.25 14.34
C TRP A 21 25.48 19.42 15.14
N ASP A 22 25.60 20.35 16.10
CA ASP A 22 24.57 20.92 16.93
C ASP A 22 23.45 21.57 16.11
N TYR A 23 22.27 21.57 16.73
CA TYR A 23 20.98 22.04 16.22
C TYR A 23 21.09 23.40 15.48
N PRO A 24 20.71 23.48 14.19
CA PRO A 24 20.71 24.75 13.46
C PRO A 24 19.59 25.65 13.96
N GLU A 25 19.88 26.95 14.15
CA GLU A 25 18.93 27.96 14.64
C GLU A 25 17.65 28.07 13.78
N ASP A 26 17.69 27.60 12.54
CA ASP A 26 16.62 27.74 11.54
C ASP A 26 15.60 26.58 11.50
N ALA A 27 15.74 25.55 12.35
CA ALA A 27 14.81 24.43 12.37
C ALA A 27 13.41 24.85 12.86
N LYS A 28 12.39 24.66 12.02
CA LYS A 28 11.00 25.00 12.36
C LYS A 28 10.26 23.80 12.95
N GLU A 29 9.70 23.98 14.14
CA GLU A 29 8.83 22.99 14.78
C GLU A 29 7.54 22.83 13.95
N LEU A 30 7.27 21.61 13.51
CA LEU A 30 6.02 21.26 12.85
C LEU A 30 4.96 21.02 13.92
N THR A 31 3.91 21.85 13.89
CA THR A 31 2.78 21.78 14.82
C THR A 31 1.54 21.21 14.12
N GLY A 32 0.61 20.62 14.89
CA GLY A 32 -0.71 20.17 14.40
C GLY A 32 -1.12 18.76 14.81
N VAL A 33 -0.17 17.84 15.03
CA VAL A 33 -0.43 16.45 15.46
C VAL A 33 0.67 15.94 16.38
N THR A 34 0.38 14.90 17.16
CA THR A 34 1.39 14.24 18.00
C THR A 34 2.32 13.38 17.16
N LEU A 35 3.53 13.14 17.67
CA LEU A 35 4.54 12.34 16.99
C LEU A 35 4.08 10.88 16.75
N SER A 36 3.36 10.30 17.72
CA SER A 36 2.78 8.96 17.58
C SER A 36 1.71 8.89 16.49
N GLU A 37 0.91 9.95 16.32
CA GLU A 37 -0.11 10.03 15.27
C GLU A 37 0.54 10.19 13.89
N PHE A 38 1.53 11.08 13.78
CA PHE A 38 2.27 11.29 12.55
C PHE A 38 2.94 10.00 12.05
N TYR A 39 3.56 9.21 12.94
CA TYR A 39 4.17 7.94 12.54
C TYR A 39 3.19 6.89 12.05
N ARG A 40 1.96 6.87 12.57
CA ARG A 40 0.93 5.91 12.16
C ARG A 40 0.29 6.27 10.82
N ASN A 41 0.32 7.55 10.46
CA ASN A 41 -0.47 8.12 9.38
C ASN A 41 0.37 9.05 8.48
N MET A 42 1.68 8.78 8.37
CA MET A 42 2.64 9.70 7.74
C MET A 42 2.26 10.06 6.29
N ASP A 43 1.65 9.14 5.56
CA ASP A 43 1.21 9.31 4.18
C ASP A 43 0.05 10.31 4.02
N LYS A 44 -0.71 10.56 5.10
CA LYS A 44 -1.88 11.44 5.16
C LYS A 44 -1.53 12.90 5.44
N TYR A 45 -0.30 13.21 5.85
CA TYR A 45 0.09 14.57 6.18
C TYR A 45 1.04 15.15 5.13
N LYS A 46 0.82 16.42 4.77
CA LYS A 46 1.78 17.23 4.02
C LYS A 46 2.18 18.45 4.84
N VAL A 47 3.41 18.92 4.66
CA VAL A 47 3.87 20.17 5.26
C VAL A 47 3.37 21.33 4.40
N GLN A 48 2.62 22.25 5.00
CA GLN A 48 2.21 23.53 4.40
C GLN A 48 2.40 24.63 5.46
N ASP A 49 3.09 25.71 5.10
CA ASP A 49 3.35 26.86 5.99
C ASP A 49 3.91 26.47 7.39
N SER A 50 4.85 25.52 7.42
CA SER A 50 5.45 24.99 8.67
C SER A 50 4.44 24.28 9.60
N LYS A 51 3.33 23.79 9.06
CA LYS A 51 2.34 22.98 9.78
C LYS A 51 2.10 21.65 9.05
N LEU A 52 1.81 20.60 9.83
CA LEU A 52 1.31 19.34 9.27
C LEU A 52 -0.19 19.50 9.01
N VAL A 53 -0.57 19.44 7.74
CA VAL A 53 -1.95 19.50 7.29
C VAL A 53 -2.37 18.12 6.83
N ASP A 54 -3.49 17.63 7.37
CA ASP A 54 -4.12 16.39 6.94
C ASP A 54 -4.68 16.57 5.52
N VAL A 55 -4.14 15.80 4.58
CA VAL A 55 -4.57 15.76 3.18
C VAL A 55 -5.42 14.53 2.86
N SER A 56 -5.80 13.72 3.85
CA SER A 56 -6.58 12.49 3.65
C SER A 56 -7.91 12.70 2.93
N GLN A 57 -8.50 13.90 3.05
CA GLN A 57 -9.75 14.28 2.39
C GLN A 57 -9.55 15.01 1.05
N THR A 58 -8.30 15.21 0.61
CA THR A 58 -8.03 15.84 -0.69
C THR A 58 -8.29 14.86 -1.83
N GLU A 59 -8.82 15.36 -2.95
CA GLU A 59 -9.08 14.54 -4.14
C GLU A 59 -7.81 13.83 -4.63
N GLU A 60 -6.65 14.49 -4.56
CA GLU A 60 -5.35 13.92 -4.94
C GLU A 60 -4.99 12.70 -4.08
N TYR A 61 -5.12 12.82 -2.75
CA TYR A 61 -4.80 11.73 -1.84
C TYR A 61 -5.77 10.56 -2.02
N LEU A 62 -7.07 10.84 -2.14
CA LEU A 62 -8.09 9.83 -2.37
C LEU A 62 -7.85 9.09 -3.69
N ALA A 63 -7.54 9.80 -4.76
CA ALA A 63 -7.22 9.20 -6.06
C ALA A 63 -5.98 8.30 -5.98
N ARG A 64 -4.91 8.75 -5.31
CA ARG A 64 -3.70 7.96 -5.09
C ARG A 64 -3.99 6.70 -4.25
N SER A 65 -4.73 6.85 -3.16
CA SER A 65 -5.12 5.75 -2.28
C SER A 65 -5.95 4.69 -3.02
N VAL A 66 -6.92 5.12 -3.84
CA VAL A 66 -7.69 4.23 -4.71
C VAL A 66 -6.80 3.52 -5.72
N GLN A 67 -5.86 4.22 -6.34
CA GLN A 67 -4.92 3.62 -7.29
C GLN A 67 -4.00 2.59 -6.64
N GLU A 68 -3.54 2.85 -5.41
CA GLU A 68 -2.73 1.93 -4.61
C GLU A 68 -3.54 0.70 -4.17
N GLN A 69 -4.79 0.89 -3.72
CA GLN A 69 -5.68 -0.24 -3.42
C GLN A 69 -5.92 -1.12 -4.65
N LYS A 70 -6.13 -0.51 -5.82
CA LYS A 70 -6.26 -1.22 -7.09
C LYS A 70 -4.99 -1.98 -7.44
N SER A 71 -3.80 -1.40 -7.24
CA SER A 71 -2.54 -2.07 -7.56
C SER A 71 -2.29 -3.27 -6.63
N VAL A 72 -2.55 -3.12 -5.33
CA VAL A 72 -2.48 -4.20 -4.35
C VAL A 72 -3.45 -5.31 -4.73
N ARG A 73 -4.71 -4.98 -5.05
CA ARG A 73 -5.70 -5.99 -5.44
C ARG A 73 -5.31 -6.71 -6.73
N LYS A 74 -4.77 -6.00 -7.72
CA LYS A 74 -4.24 -6.60 -8.96
C LYS A 74 -3.11 -7.60 -8.67
N GLN A 75 -2.22 -7.26 -7.74
CA GLN A 75 -1.14 -8.15 -7.32
C GLN A 75 -1.67 -9.40 -6.60
N GLU A 76 -2.65 -9.25 -5.71
CA GLU A 76 -3.32 -10.40 -5.07
C GLU A 76 -3.95 -11.34 -6.09
N ILE A 77 -4.65 -10.78 -7.10
CA ILE A 77 -5.27 -11.57 -8.16
C ILE A 77 -4.19 -12.32 -8.97
N GLN A 78 -3.08 -11.67 -9.33
CA GLN A 78 -1.98 -12.33 -10.04
C GLN A 78 -1.38 -13.50 -9.26
N ASN A 79 -1.20 -13.35 -7.95
CA ASN A 79 -0.72 -14.42 -7.08
C ASN A 79 -1.72 -15.60 -7.08
N LYS A 80 -3.01 -15.33 -6.92
CA LYS A 80 -4.07 -16.36 -6.95
C LYS A 80 -4.14 -17.07 -8.29
N LEU A 81 -4.01 -16.35 -9.41
CA LEU A 81 -3.98 -16.95 -10.75
C LEU A 81 -2.80 -17.91 -10.89
N THR A 82 -1.62 -17.52 -10.39
CA THR A 82 -0.43 -18.38 -10.40
C THR A 82 -0.63 -19.67 -9.59
N GLU A 83 -1.27 -19.56 -8.41
CA GLU A 83 -1.61 -20.74 -7.61
C GLU A 83 -2.63 -21.65 -8.31
N LEU A 84 -3.65 -21.07 -8.95
CA LEU A 84 -4.66 -21.82 -9.69
C LEU A 84 -4.07 -22.50 -10.92
N ASP A 85 -3.12 -21.88 -11.63
CA ASP A 85 -2.43 -22.51 -12.75
C ASP A 85 -1.68 -23.78 -12.31
N ILE A 86 -1.00 -23.74 -11.15
CA ILE A 86 -0.34 -24.92 -10.56
C ILE A 86 -1.38 -26.01 -10.23
N LYS A 87 -2.51 -25.63 -9.64
CA LYS A 87 -3.60 -26.56 -9.32
C LYS A 87 -4.22 -27.17 -10.58
N CYS A 88 -4.39 -26.40 -11.65
CA CYS A 88 -4.83 -26.88 -12.96
C CYS A 88 -3.86 -27.91 -13.53
N ILE A 89 -2.54 -27.64 -13.49
CA ILE A 89 -1.53 -28.61 -13.96
C ILE A 89 -1.63 -29.92 -13.17
N ARG A 90 -1.78 -29.84 -11.85
CA ARG A 90 -1.98 -31.01 -11.00
C ARG A 90 -3.28 -31.74 -11.36
N ALA A 91 -4.40 -31.04 -11.48
CA ALA A 91 -5.69 -31.63 -11.82
C ALA A 91 -5.69 -32.28 -13.21
N MET A 92 -4.99 -31.71 -14.20
CA MET A 92 -4.81 -32.35 -15.51
C MET A 92 -4.02 -33.65 -15.43
N ARG A 93 -3.08 -33.76 -14.49
CA ARG A 93 -2.23 -34.94 -14.31
C ARG A 93 -2.90 -36.03 -13.47
N GLU A 94 -3.47 -35.63 -12.34
CA GLU A 94 -3.97 -36.54 -11.29
C GLU A 94 -5.48 -36.81 -11.45
N GLY A 95 -6.19 -35.94 -12.18
CA GLY A 95 -7.64 -35.98 -12.28
C GLY A 95 -8.32 -35.70 -10.94
N GLY A 96 -9.57 -36.15 -10.83
CA GLY A 96 -10.34 -36.07 -9.60
C GLY A 96 -11.48 -35.07 -9.65
N ASN A 97 -12.44 -35.31 -8.75
CA ASN A 97 -13.65 -34.53 -8.61
C ASN A 97 -13.79 -34.03 -7.17
N ASP A 98 -14.52 -32.94 -6.99
CA ASP A 98 -14.94 -32.50 -5.67
C ASP A 98 -16.07 -33.37 -5.09
N GLU A 99 -16.55 -32.99 -3.90
CA GLU A 99 -17.61 -33.69 -3.17
C GLU A 99 -18.93 -33.74 -3.97
N ASP A 100 -19.15 -32.78 -4.87
CA ASP A 100 -20.33 -32.66 -5.72
C ASP A 100 -20.16 -33.40 -7.07
N GLY A 101 -19.00 -34.00 -7.31
CA GLY A 101 -18.68 -34.72 -8.55
C GLY A 101 -18.17 -33.82 -9.69
N THR A 102 -17.90 -32.55 -9.42
CA THR A 102 -17.36 -31.61 -10.41
C THR A 102 -15.86 -31.84 -10.59
N PRO A 103 -15.35 -31.95 -11.83
CA PRO A 103 -13.92 -32.05 -12.07
C PRO A 103 -13.17 -30.84 -11.49
N PHE A 104 -12.09 -31.09 -10.75
CA PHE A 104 -11.30 -30.01 -10.16
C PHE A 104 -10.78 -29.02 -11.21
N ILE A 105 -10.49 -29.51 -12.42
CA ILE A 105 -10.05 -28.69 -13.54
C ILE A 105 -11.10 -27.65 -13.94
N ASP A 106 -12.38 -28.02 -13.99
CA ASP A 106 -13.47 -27.13 -14.38
C ASP A 106 -13.69 -26.06 -13.30
N LYS A 107 -13.61 -26.47 -12.03
CA LYS A 107 -13.68 -25.55 -10.89
C LYS A 107 -12.57 -24.49 -10.93
N TYR A 108 -11.32 -24.92 -11.07
CA TYR A 108 -10.20 -23.97 -11.11
C TYR A 108 -10.23 -23.08 -12.34
N GLN A 109 -10.67 -23.59 -13.49
CA GLN A 109 -10.84 -22.78 -14.70
C GLN A 109 -11.94 -21.72 -14.52
N ALA A 110 -13.06 -22.06 -13.89
CA ALA A 110 -14.11 -21.09 -13.58
C ALA A 110 -13.61 -19.98 -12.65
N GLU A 111 -12.85 -20.34 -11.61
CA GLU A 111 -12.21 -19.38 -10.69
C GLU A 111 -11.20 -18.47 -11.42
N ILE A 112 -10.39 -19.02 -12.33
CA ILE A 112 -9.46 -18.25 -13.17
C ILE A 112 -10.20 -17.23 -14.04
N ILE A 113 -11.31 -17.62 -14.67
CA ILE A 113 -12.10 -16.72 -15.52
C ILE A 113 -12.64 -15.55 -14.69
N SER A 114 -13.26 -15.84 -13.55
CA SER A 114 -13.80 -14.81 -12.65
C SER A 114 -12.72 -13.84 -12.16
N LEU A 115 -11.55 -14.36 -11.78
CA LEU A 115 -10.41 -13.52 -11.35
C LEU A 115 -9.85 -12.65 -12.48
N ARG A 116 -9.82 -13.14 -13.72
CA ARG A 116 -9.40 -12.35 -14.89
C ARG A 116 -10.38 -11.25 -15.22
N GLU A 117 -11.67 -11.51 -15.09
CA GLU A 117 -12.72 -10.48 -15.25
C GLU A 117 -12.59 -9.40 -14.18
N GLU A 118 -12.39 -9.79 -12.91
CA GLU A 118 -12.12 -8.85 -11.82
C GLU A 118 -10.87 -8.00 -12.12
N TYR A 119 -9.76 -8.63 -12.50
CA TYR A 119 -8.51 -7.94 -12.83
C TYR A 119 -8.70 -6.89 -13.93
N ASN A 120 -9.48 -7.21 -14.97
CA ASN A 120 -9.74 -6.30 -16.09
C ASN A 120 -10.69 -5.15 -15.72
N SER A 121 -11.53 -5.34 -14.70
CA SER A 121 -12.46 -4.32 -14.21
C SER A 121 -11.84 -3.29 -13.26
N LEU A 122 -10.67 -3.59 -12.68
CA LEU A 122 -9.94 -2.74 -11.74
C LEU A 122 -9.10 -1.66 -12.44
#